data_AF-F3G0K4-F1
#
_entry.id   AF-F3G0K4-F1
#
_cell.length_a   1.000
_cell.length_b   1.000
_cell.length_c   1.000
_cell.angle_alpha   90.00
_cell.angle_beta   90.00
_cell.angle_gamma   90.00
#
_symmetry.space_group_name_H-M   'P 1'
#
loop_
_entity.id
_entity.type
_entity.pdbx_description
1 polymer ?
#
loop_
_entity_poly.entity_id
_entity_poly.type
_entity_poly.pdbx_seq_one_letter_code
_entity_poly.pdbx_strand_id
1 'polypeptide(L)' 'ARVVICVERGPGMIIGLLAILKAGAGYVPLDPAYPA' A
#
# COMPACT_ATOMS: atom_id res chain seq x y z
N ALA A 1 8.32 -8.13 6.75
CA ALA A 1 7.02 -7.62 7.23
C ALA A 1 6.06 -7.44 6.05
N ARG A 2 4.75 -7.57 6.24
CA ARG A 2 3.73 -7.33 5.21
C ARG A 2 2.97 -6.07 5.59
N VAL A 3 2.88 -5.10 4.67
CA VAL A 3 2.19 -3.82 4.92
C VAL A 3 1.04 -3.68 3.92
N VAL A 4 -0.14 -3.37 4.44
CA VAL A 4 -1.34 -3.10 3.63
C VAL A 4 -1.43 -1.61 3.37
N ILE A 5 -1.77 -1.22 2.14
CA ILE A 5 -2.05 0.17 1.77
C ILE A 5 -3.47 0.26 1.20
N CYS A 6 -4.30 1.10 1.81
CA CYS A 6 -5.67 1.39 1.36
C CYS A 6 -5.77 2.89 1.12
N VAL A 7 -5.42 3.31 -0.09
CA VAL A 7 -5.40 4.71 -0.52
C VAL A 7 -5.91 4.77 -1.95
N GLU A 8 -6.63 5.84 -2.29
CA GLU A 8 -7.07 6.07 -3.66
C GLU A 8 -5.88 6.22 -4.61
N ARG A 9 -6.12 5.95 -5.90
CA ARG A 9 -5.08 6.09 -6.92
C ARG A 9 -4.63 7.55 -7.01
N GLY A 10 -3.35 7.78 -6.77
CA GLY A 10 -2.76 9.11 -6.84
C GLY A 10 -1.32 9.16 -6.34
N PRO A 11 -0.74 10.37 -6.23
CA PRO A 11 0.66 10.54 -5.81
C PRO A 11 0.94 9.92 -4.43
N GLY A 12 -0.02 9.99 -3.51
CA GLY A 12 0.07 9.38 -2.19
C GLY A 12 0.26 7.87 -2.22
N MET A 13 -0.31 7.18 -3.22
CA MET A 13 -0.13 5.73 -3.40
C MET A 13 1.32 5.39 -3.74
N ILE A 14 1.95 6.17 -4.62
CA ILE A 14 3.35 5.95 -5.03
C ILE A 14 4.29 6.21 -3.85
N ILE A 15 4.05 7.29 -3.10
CA ILE A 15 4.83 7.63 -1.91
C ILE A 15 4.74 6.49 -0.88
N GLY A 16 3.53 5.98 -0.61
CA GLY A 16 3.32 4.87 0.31
C GLY A 16 4.02 3.58 -0.13
N LEU A 17 3.95 3.23 -1.42
CA LEU A 17 4.67 2.08 -1.97
C LEU A 17 6.19 2.20 -1.81
N LEU A 18 6.75 3.37 -2.13
CA LEU A 18 8.19 3.63 -1.97
C LEU A 18 8.61 3.59 -0.51
N ALA A 19 7.79 4.08 0.42
CA ALA A 19 8.04 4.00 1.85
C ALA A 19 8.07 2.54 2.36
N ILE A 20 7.16 1.69 1.87
CA ILE A 20 7.11 0.25 2.21
C ILE A 20 8.39 -0.45 1.73
N LEU A 21 8.80 -0.19 0.49
CA LEU A 21 10.05 -0.72 -0.07
C LEU A 21 11.28 -0.21 0.71
N LYS A 22 11.29 1.08 1.07
CA LYS A 22 12.37 1.69 1.86
C LYS A 22 12.49 1.06 3.25
N ALA A 23 11.37 0.65 3.85
CA ALA A 23 11.34 -0.04 5.13
C ALA A 23 11.72 -1.54 5.03
N GLY A 24 12.02 -2.06 3.84
CA GLY A 24 12.35 -3.47 3.61
C GLY A 24 11.14 -4.41 3.76
N ALA A 25 9.93 -3.89 3.57
CA ALA A 25 8.69 -4.66 3.66
C ALA A 25 8.10 -4.91 2.26
N GLY A 26 7.27 -5.96 2.17
CA GLY A 26 6.42 -6.20 1.00
C GLY A 26 5.08 -5.49 1.16
N TYR A 27 4.55 -4.94 0.08
CA TYR A 27 3.19 -4.41 0.05
C TYR A 27 2.19 -5.50 -0.32
N VAL A 28 1.00 -5.47 0.28
CA VAL A 28 -0.14 -6.32 -0.10
C VAL A 28 -1.25 -5.40 -0.62
N PRO A 29 -1.68 -5.55 -1.88
CA PRO A 29 -2.80 -4.77 -2.41
C PRO A 29 -4.08 -5.19 -1.70
N LEU A 30 -4.75 -4.22 -1.08
CA LEU A 30 -6.10 -4.40 -0.53
C LEU A 30 -7.05 -3.62 -1.43
N ASP A 31 -7.97 -4.34 -2.05
CA ASP A 31 -9.02 -3.72 -2.86
C ASP A 31 -10.06 -3.09 -1.92
N PRO A 32 -10.29 -1.76 -1.96
CA PRO A 32 -11.31 -1.11 -1.13
C PRO A 32 -12.73 -1.63 -1.41
N ALA A 33 -12.97 -2.25 -2.57
CA ALA A 33 -14.24 -2.86 -2.94
C ALA A 33 -14.45 -4.25 -2.31
N TYR A 34 -13.45 -4.80 -1.62
CA TYR A 34 -13.59 -6.06 -0.92
C TYR A 34 -14.35 -5.83 0.41
N PRO A 35 -15.45 -6.54 0.67
CA PRO A 35 -16.19 -6.40 1.93
C PRO A 35 -15.32 -6.83 3.12
N ALA A 36 -15.42 -6.08 4.21
CA ALA A 36 -14.67 -6.29 5.46
C ALA A 36 -15.07 -7.57 6.19
#